data_AF-A0A1S1Y7I2-F1
#
_entry.id   AF-A0A1S1Y7I2-F1
#
_cell.length_a   1.000
_cell.length_b   1.000
_cell.length_c   1.000
_cell.angle_alpha   90.00
_cell.angle_beta   90.00
_cell.angle_gamma   90.00
#
_symmetry.space_group_name_H-M   'P 1'
#
loop_
_entity.id
_entity.type
_entity.pdbx_description
1 polymer ?
#
loop_
_entity_poly.entity_id
_entity_poly.type
_entity_poly.pdbx_seq_one_letter_code
_entity_poly.pdbx_strand_id
1 'polypeptide(L)'
;MKVINVSQRSPEWQLWRSQGVSASEAAIIMNRSPHKSPWRLWAEKTGLVLEQSLDNNPLVRIGIEQEPEALQRFEEKHDVMLLPLCGESDWYSLMRASFDGLSENNEPVEIKCPHETTFLDVVLNREQSEAYQLYWCQVQQQMLVADAQRGFLFFYHQGQDVEFEIERDEVFLNRLVDTAMEFWSNVKQRQEPEKNPDRDIYLPKGHAEQQWQQLAANYRSQAVKIDDLKAQLKTLEANQFDIEQTLVLLMGDFMAAEHSGLRVSRFQTQGSVDYKAVMKALLPDVTEAMLDSYRKQPANRVRITCRDDSGRLAEVPFDAEALKEMVGADFWF
;
A
#
# COMPACT_ATOMS: atom_id res chain seq x y z
N MET A 1 14.05 -27.64 13.26
CA MET A 1 14.11 -26.41 12.44
C MET A 1 15.57 -26.05 12.17
N LYS A 2 15.88 -25.59 10.95
CA LYS A 2 17.19 -25.03 10.62
C LYS A 2 17.22 -23.53 10.88
N VAL A 3 18.00 -23.10 11.87
CA VAL A 3 18.18 -21.68 12.20
C VAL A 3 19.04 -20.99 11.15
N ILE A 4 18.61 -19.82 10.70
CA ILE A 4 19.28 -18.98 9.71
C ILE A 4 19.78 -17.71 10.39
N ASN A 5 21.09 -17.48 10.34
CA ASN A 5 21.73 -16.31 10.93
C ASN A 5 21.64 -15.10 9.99
N VAL A 6 20.45 -14.53 9.88
CA VAL A 6 20.20 -13.26 9.17
C VAL A 6 19.47 -12.30 10.10
N SER A 7 19.86 -11.02 10.06
CA SER A 7 19.19 -9.99 10.83
C SER A 7 17.87 -9.62 10.15
N GLN A 8 16.75 -9.71 10.86
CA GLN A 8 15.46 -9.28 10.31
C GLN A 8 15.54 -7.83 9.84
N ARG A 9 14.81 -7.51 8.76
CA ARG A 9 14.81 -6.21 8.05
C ARG A 9 16.11 -5.85 7.33
N SER A 10 17.13 -6.70 7.33
CA SER A 10 18.34 -6.48 6.52
C SER A 10 18.12 -6.86 5.04
N PRO A 11 18.95 -6.36 4.11
CA PRO A 11 18.92 -6.79 2.71
C PRO A 11 19.15 -8.29 2.54
N GLU A 12 20.00 -8.90 3.37
CA GLU A 12 20.25 -10.34 3.37
C GLU A 12 19.00 -11.13 3.80
N TRP A 13 18.24 -10.61 4.75
CA TRP A 13 16.96 -11.18 5.16
C TRP A 13 15.90 -11.09 4.05
N GLN A 14 15.83 -9.97 3.32
CA GLN A 14 14.95 -9.85 2.16
C GLN A 14 15.34 -10.82 1.03
N LEU A 15 16.63 -10.93 0.73
CA LEU A 15 17.16 -11.88 -0.25
C LEU A 15 16.90 -13.32 0.18
N TRP A 16 17.05 -13.64 1.47
CA TRP A 16 16.69 -14.94 1.99
C TRP A 16 15.20 -15.18 1.77
N ARG A 17 14.30 -14.29 2.21
CA ARG A 17 12.84 -14.42 2.02
C ARG A 17 12.41 -14.61 0.57
N SER A 18 13.10 -13.98 -0.39
CA SER A 18 12.74 -14.08 -1.80
C SER A 18 12.98 -15.48 -2.39
N GLN A 19 13.77 -16.34 -1.74
CA GLN A 19 14.10 -17.69 -2.21
C GLN A 19 13.14 -18.80 -1.72
N GLY A 20 12.01 -18.44 -1.12
CA GLY A 20 11.02 -19.40 -0.61
C GLY A 20 9.70 -18.73 -0.25
N VAL A 21 8.88 -19.44 0.53
CA VAL A 21 7.59 -18.97 1.04
C VAL A 21 7.73 -18.68 2.53
N SER A 22 7.63 -17.41 2.89
CA SER A 22 7.70 -16.94 4.28
C SER A 22 6.35 -17.00 4.98
N ALA A 23 6.34 -17.11 6.31
CA ALA A 23 5.11 -17.23 7.10
C ALA A 23 4.12 -16.06 6.88
N SER A 24 4.63 -14.84 6.74
CA SER A 24 3.82 -13.65 6.39
C SER A 24 3.10 -13.76 5.03
N GLU A 25 3.56 -14.64 4.15
CA GLU A 25 2.96 -14.87 2.83
C GLU A 25 1.90 -15.98 2.86
N ALA A 26 1.73 -16.71 3.98
CA ALA A 26 0.82 -17.85 4.08
C ALA A 26 -0.63 -17.49 3.68
N ALA A 27 -1.15 -16.37 4.20
CA ALA A 27 -2.49 -15.92 3.84
C ALA A 27 -2.63 -15.51 2.36
N ILE A 28 -1.53 -15.06 1.73
CA ILE A 28 -1.52 -14.69 0.31
C ILE A 28 -1.54 -15.97 -0.53
N ILE A 29 -0.69 -16.94 -0.21
CA ILE A 29 -0.64 -18.26 -0.86
C ILE A 29 -2.00 -18.95 -0.77
N MET A 30 -2.66 -18.86 0.37
CA MET A 30 -3.99 -19.43 0.60
C MET A 30 -5.14 -18.58 0.03
N ASN A 31 -4.83 -17.48 -0.69
CA ASN A 31 -5.78 -16.53 -1.27
C ASN A 31 -6.79 -15.96 -0.25
N ARG A 32 -6.37 -15.76 1.00
CA ARG A 32 -7.16 -15.18 2.10
C ARG A 32 -6.80 -13.71 2.38
N SER A 33 -5.63 -13.25 1.94
CA SER A 33 -5.23 -11.85 2.11
C SER A 33 -6.09 -10.93 1.24
N PRO A 34 -6.68 -9.84 1.79
CA PRO A 34 -7.36 -8.83 0.98
C PRO A 34 -6.37 -7.91 0.25
N HIS A 35 -5.15 -7.77 0.78
CA HIS A 35 -4.16 -6.80 0.30
C HIS A 35 -3.35 -7.29 -0.90
N LYS A 36 -3.04 -8.60 -0.95
CA LYS A 36 -2.21 -9.17 -2.01
C LYS A 36 -2.79 -10.51 -2.47
N SER A 37 -2.88 -10.70 -3.79
CA SER A 37 -3.30 -11.96 -4.41
C SER A 37 -2.10 -12.90 -4.60
N PRO A 38 -2.33 -14.21 -4.84
CA PRO A 38 -1.28 -15.13 -5.27
C PRO A 38 -0.57 -14.63 -6.53
N TRP A 39 -1.30 -14.08 -7.51
CA TRP A 39 -0.70 -13.53 -8.73
C TRP A 39 0.26 -12.38 -8.43
N ARG A 40 -0.14 -11.43 -7.58
CA ARG A 40 0.70 -10.29 -7.22
C ARG A 40 1.99 -10.74 -6.53
N LEU A 41 1.90 -11.73 -5.63
CA LEU A 41 3.09 -12.31 -4.99
C LEU A 41 3.99 -13.03 -6.01
N TRP A 42 3.41 -13.77 -6.96
CA TRP A 42 4.17 -14.40 -8.03
C TRP A 42 4.88 -13.37 -8.91
N ALA A 43 4.20 -12.27 -9.26
CA ALA A 43 4.77 -11.19 -10.06
C ALA A 43 5.95 -10.50 -9.33
N GLU A 44 5.87 -10.35 -8.01
CA GLU A 44 6.98 -9.86 -7.18
C GLU A 44 8.15 -10.84 -7.12
N LYS A 45 7.89 -12.13 -6.86
CA LYS A 45 8.94 -13.18 -6.80
C LYS A 45 9.65 -13.39 -8.14
N THR A 46 8.98 -13.11 -9.25
CA THR A 46 9.56 -13.23 -10.61
C THR A 46 10.22 -11.94 -11.11
N GLY A 47 10.09 -10.84 -10.35
CA GLY A 47 10.60 -9.51 -10.74
C GLY A 47 9.79 -8.82 -11.83
N LEU A 48 8.60 -9.34 -12.16
CA LEU A 48 7.67 -8.71 -13.11
C LEU A 48 7.08 -7.41 -12.55
N VAL A 49 6.90 -7.37 -11.24
CA VAL A 49 6.36 -6.25 -10.50
C VAL A 49 7.26 -5.99 -9.30
N LEU A 50 7.53 -4.72 -8.99
CA LEU A 50 8.30 -4.32 -7.83
C LEU A 50 7.42 -4.36 -6.57
N GLU A 51 8.00 -4.79 -5.45
CA GLU A 51 7.33 -4.75 -4.17
C GLU A 51 7.09 -3.28 -3.76
N GLN A 52 5.90 -2.99 -3.24
CA GLN A 52 5.59 -1.64 -2.78
C GLN A 52 6.40 -1.33 -1.52
N SER A 53 7.24 -0.29 -1.55
CA SER A 53 7.90 0.19 -0.34
C SER A 53 6.87 0.78 0.62
N LEU A 54 6.83 0.23 1.83
CA LEU A 54 5.98 0.70 2.92
C LEU A 54 6.74 1.60 3.90
N ASP A 55 8.02 1.90 3.64
CA ASP A 55 8.93 2.57 4.58
C ASP A 55 8.44 3.98 4.97
N ASN A 56 7.69 4.63 4.06
CA ASN A 56 7.14 5.95 4.29
C ASN A 56 5.76 5.94 4.97
N ASN A 57 5.19 4.77 5.28
CA ASN A 57 3.90 4.67 5.95
C ASN A 57 4.07 4.90 7.46
N PRO A 58 3.53 6.01 8.03
CA PRO A 58 3.66 6.30 9.45
C PRO A 58 3.08 5.20 10.35
N LEU A 59 2.02 4.52 9.91
CA LEU A 59 1.39 3.44 10.67
C LEU A 59 2.31 2.23 10.82
N VAL A 60 3.05 1.89 9.77
CA VAL A 60 4.03 0.78 9.81
C VAL A 60 5.17 1.12 10.76
N ARG A 61 5.68 2.36 10.70
CA ARG A 61 6.75 2.82 11.60
C ARG A 61 6.35 2.78 13.07
N ILE A 62 5.15 3.28 13.39
CA ILE A 62 4.61 3.26 14.76
C ILE A 62 4.47 1.81 15.24
N GLY A 63 3.97 0.90 14.40
CA GLY A 63 3.87 -0.52 14.75
C GLY A 63 5.23 -1.11 15.12
N ILE A 64 6.24 -0.88 14.28
CA ILE A 64 7.63 -1.33 14.50
C ILE A 64 8.21 -0.77 15.81
N GLU A 65 7.97 0.50 16.12
CA GLU A 65 8.45 1.14 17.34
C GLU A 65 7.79 0.57 18.61
N GLN A 66 6.57 0.03 18.50
CA GLN A 66 5.82 -0.59 19.61
C GLN A 66 6.10 -2.08 19.80
N GLU A 67 6.64 -2.79 18.80
CA GLU A 67 6.92 -4.23 18.88
C GLU A 67 7.80 -4.63 20.09
N PRO A 68 8.89 -3.93 20.45
CA PRO A 68 9.69 -4.30 21.62
C PRO A 68 8.92 -4.22 22.94
N GLU A 69 8.05 -3.21 23.09
CA GLU A 69 7.20 -3.06 24.28
C GLU A 69 6.15 -4.18 24.35
N ALA A 70 5.55 -4.53 23.21
CA ALA A 70 4.62 -5.65 23.11
C ALA A 70 5.29 -6.99 23.45
N LEU A 71 6.52 -7.22 22.98
CA LEU A 71 7.30 -8.42 23.27
C LEU A 71 7.59 -8.54 24.76
N GLN A 72 8.13 -7.48 25.37
CA GLN A 72 8.42 -7.43 26.79
C GLN A 72 7.15 -7.68 27.63
N ARG A 73 6.02 -7.10 27.23
CA ARG A 73 4.73 -7.33 27.90
C ARG A 73 4.31 -8.80 27.87
N PHE A 74 4.51 -9.49 26.76
CA PHE A 74 4.22 -10.92 26.66
C PHE A 74 5.16 -11.73 27.56
N GLU A 75 6.46 -11.44 27.53
CA GLU A 75 7.48 -12.09 28.38
C GLU A 75 7.14 -11.96 29.87
N GLU A 76 6.80 -10.75 30.33
CA GLU A 76 6.42 -10.49 31.73
C GLU A 76 5.12 -11.19 32.13
N LYS A 77 4.15 -11.27 31.21
CA LYS A 77 2.83 -11.88 31.46
C LYS A 77 2.93 -13.40 31.62
N HIS A 78 3.83 -14.04 30.88
CA HIS A 78 3.97 -15.49 30.84
C HIS A 78 5.20 -16.03 31.56
N ASP A 79 6.07 -15.15 32.08
CA ASP A 79 7.36 -15.50 32.70
C ASP A 79 8.23 -16.36 31.76
N VAL A 80 8.32 -15.93 30.50
CA VAL A 80 9.09 -16.59 29.44
C VAL A 80 10.11 -15.64 28.83
N MET A 81 11.18 -16.20 28.27
CA MET A 81 12.09 -15.45 27.39
C MET A 81 11.83 -15.84 25.93
N LEU A 82 11.74 -14.83 25.07
CA LEU A 82 11.48 -15.00 23.64
C LEU A 82 12.70 -14.59 22.82
N LEU A 83 13.10 -15.47 21.89
CA LEU A 83 14.22 -15.23 21.01
C LEU A 83 13.73 -14.90 19.58
N PRO A 84 13.94 -13.67 19.08
CA PRO A 84 13.71 -13.37 17.66
C PRO A 84 14.76 -14.09 16.81
N LEU A 85 14.31 -14.87 15.82
CA LEU A 85 15.20 -15.56 14.88
C LEU A 85 14.54 -15.85 13.54
N CYS A 86 15.33 -16.33 12.57
CA CYS A 86 14.83 -16.83 11.29
C CYS A 86 15.06 -18.33 11.17
N GLY A 87 14.08 -19.05 10.59
CA GLY A 87 14.12 -20.49 10.45
C GLY A 87 13.59 -21.00 9.12
N GLU A 88 14.12 -22.14 8.68
CA GLU A 88 13.60 -22.97 7.59
C GLU A 88 13.10 -24.30 8.16
N SER A 89 12.00 -24.82 7.61
CA SER A 89 11.51 -26.15 7.98
C SER A 89 12.50 -27.23 7.53
N ASP A 90 12.77 -28.20 8.41
CA ASP A 90 13.64 -29.34 8.09
C ASP A 90 12.99 -30.29 7.08
N TRP A 91 11.66 -30.37 7.12
CA TRP A 91 10.84 -31.24 6.26
C TRP A 91 10.53 -30.57 4.92
N TYR A 92 10.30 -29.26 4.94
CA TYR A 92 9.90 -28.48 3.77
C TYR A 92 10.79 -27.24 3.61
N SER A 93 11.96 -27.38 2.98
CA SER A 93 12.98 -26.33 2.88
C SER A 93 12.52 -25.00 2.23
N LEU A 94 11.42 -25.02 1.48
CA LEU A 94 10.79 -23.82 0.92
C LEU A 94 9.98 -23.03 1.95
N MET A 95 9.54 -23.67 3.03
CA MET A 95 8.74 -23.07 4.09
C MET A 95 9.67 -22.40 5.10
N ARG A 96 9.44 -21.10 5.31
CA ARG A 96 10.32 -20.23 6.10
C ARG A 96 9.52 -19.39 7.06
N ALA A 97 10.15 -19.02 8.16
CA ALA A 97 9.54 -18.15 9.15
C ALA A 97 10.57 -17.18 9.72
N SER A 98 10.16 -15.92 9.83
CA SER A 98 10.77 -14.95 10.74
C SER A 98 9.88 -14.93 11.97
N PHE A 99 10.48 -15.14 13.13
CA PHE A 99 9.79 -15.18 14.41
C PHE A 99 10.04 -13.87 15.13
N ASP A 100 8.97 -13.20 15.57
CA ASP A 100 9.09 -12.03 16.45
C ASP A 100 9.60 -12.49 17.82
N GLY A 101 9.07 -13.62 18.32
CA GLY A 101 9.57 -14.34 19.47
C GLY A 101 9.41 -15.84 19.32
N LEU A 102 10.40 -16.60 19.80
CA LEU A 102 10.32 -18.05 19.93
C LEU A 102 10.71 -18.44 21.36
N SER A 103 9.84 -19.18 22.05
CA SER A 103 10.12 -19.65 23.41
C SER A 103 11.12 -20.81 23.43
N GLU A 104 11.59 -21.18 24.63
CA GLU A 104 12.44 -22.36 24.84
C GLU A 104 11.79 -23.68 24.38
N ASN A 105 10.45 -23.73 24.33
CA ASN A 105 9.67 -24.89 23.87
C ASN A 105 9.36 -24.85 22.36
N ASN A 106 10.02 -23.96 21.61
CA ASN A 106 9.76 -23.68 20.19
C ASN A 106 8.35 -23.15 19.89
N GLU A 107 7.65 -22.59 20.87
CA GLU A 107 6.31 -22.02 20.65
C GLU A 107 6.48 -20.61 20.07
N PRO A 108 6.00 -20.35 18.84
CA PRO A 108 6.15 -19.04 18.22
C PRO A 108 5.17 -18.05 18.82
N VAL A 109 5.61 -16.81 18.98
CA VAL A 109 4.78 -15.67 19.37
C VAL A 109 4.87 -14.65 18.23
N GLU A 110 3.74 -14.42 17.56
CA GLU A 110 3.60 -13.41 16.52
C GLU A 110 3.00 -12.13 17.12
N ILE A 111 3.66 -11.00 16.92
CA ILE A 111 3.27 -9.72 17.49
C ILE A 111 2.66 -8.84 16.41
N LYS A 112 1.56 -8.17 16.77
CA LYS A 112 0.92 -7.17 15.94
C LYS A 112 0.62 -5.91 16.73
N CYS A 113 1.18 -4.80 16.26
CA CYS A 113 0.90 -3.46 16.78
C CYS A 113 0.09 -2.64 15.76
N PRO A 114 -1.20 -2.95 15.54
CA PRO A 114 -1.98 -2.30 14.49
C PRO A 114 -2.48 -0.91 14.90
N HIS A 115 -3.08 -0.19 13.95
CA HIS A 115 -3.83 1.04 14.21
C HIS A 115 -5.05 0.76 15.12
N GLU A 116 -5.50 1.80 15.84
CA GLU A 116 -6.59 1.72 16.83
C GLU A 116 -7.85 1.04 16.27
N THR A 117 -8.26 1.39 15.05
CA THR A 117 -9.45 0.80 14.40
C THR A 117 -9.36 -0.72 14.24
N THR A 118 -8.19 -1.23 13.85
CA THR A 118 -7.97 -2.67 13.67
C THR A 118 -7.81 -3.35 15.02
N PHE A 119 -7.17 -2.70 16.00
CA PHE A 119 -7.10 -3.23 17.36
C PHE A 119 -8.50 -3.38 17.97
N LEU A 120 -9.36 -2.36 17.84
CA LEU A 120 -10.75 -2.39 18.31
C LEU A 120 -11.56 -3.51 17.62
N ASP A 121 -11.38 -3.73 16.33
CA ASP A 121 -12.00 -4.86 15.61
C ASP A 121 -11.59 -6.21 16.24
N VAL A 122 -10.30 -6.40 16.53
CA VAL A 122 -9.80 -7.62 17.22
C VAL A 122 -10.39 -7.76 18.62
N VAL A 123 -10.50 -6.67 19.38
CA VAL A 123 -11.11 -6.68 20.72
C VAL A 123 -12.58 -7.10 20.65
N LEU A 124 -13.35 -6.54 19.72
CA LEU A 124 -14.80 -6.74 19.61
C LEU A 124 -15.15 -8.08 18.95
N ASN A 125 -14.49 -8.42 17.85
CA ASN A 125 -14.83 -9.58 17.01
C ASN A 125 -13.93 -10.80 17.28
N ARG A 126 -12.85 -10.65 18.05
CA ARG A 126 -11.96 -11.76 18.48
C ARG A 126 -11.47 -12.55 17.28
N GLU A 127 -11.68 -13.87 17.28
CA GLU A 127 -11.30 -14.77 16.18
C GLU A 127 -12.05 -14.48 14.87
N GLN A 128 -13.17 -13.74 14.90
CA GLN A 128 -13.90 -13.34 13.71
C GLN A 128 -13.36 -12.06 13.07
N SER A 129 -12.39 -11.38 13.71
CA SER A 129 -11.73 -10.21 13.13
C SER A 129 -10.91 -10.58 11.90
N GLU A 130 -10.87 -9.68 10.91
CA GLU A 130 -10.12 -9.91 9.68
C GLU A 130 -8.62 -10.06 9.97
N ALA A 131 -8.11 -9.27 10.93
CA ALA A 131 -6.72 -9.32 11.35
C ALA A 131 -6.34 -10.66 11.99
N TYR A 132 -7.18 -11.21 12.88
CA TYR A 132 -6.94 -12.54 13.44
C TYR A 132 -6.87 -13.59 12.34
N GLN A 133 -7.87 -13.64 11.45
CA GLN A 133 -7.94 -14.65 10.38
C GLN A 133 -6.73 -14.58 9.44
N LEU A 134 -6.22 -13.38 9.18
CA LEU A 134 -5.03 -13.17 8.37
C LEU A 134 -3.77 -13.72 9.05
N TYR A 135 -3.52 -13.29 10.29
CA TYR A 135 -2.29 -13.63 11.00
C TYR A 135 -2.30 -15.03 11.60
N TRP A 136 -3.47 -15.64 11.79
CA TRP A 136 -3.60 -17.06 12.11
C TRP A 136 -2.89 -17.94 11.07
N CYS A 137 -3.01 -17.65 9.78
CA CYS A 137 -2.30 -18.38 8.73
C CYS A 137 -0.77 -18.26 8.88
N GLN A 138 -0.28 -17.10 9.33
CA GLN A 138 1.14 -16.87 9.58
C GLN A 138 1.65 -17.69 10.78
N VAL A 139 0.90 -17.69 11.90
CA VAL A 139 1.24 -18.49 13.08
C VAL A 139 1.25 -19.98 12.78
N GLN A 140 0.27 -20.48 12.00
CA GLN A 140 0.27 -21.86 11.52
C GLN A 140 1.58 -22.20 10.79
N GLN A 141 2.00 -21.39 9.82
CA GLN A 141 3.26 -21.64 9.12
C GLN A 141 4.49 -21.55 10.04
N GLN A 142 4.50 -20.63 11.01
CA GLN A 142 5.55 -20.57 12.03
C GLN A 142 5.62 -21.87 12.85
N MET A 143 4.48 -22.40 13.28
CA MET A 143 4.42 -23.70 13.97
C MET A 143 4.90 -24.86 13.08
N LEU A 144 4.63 -24.83 11.77
CA LEU A 144 5.18 -25.81 10.82
C LEU A 144 6.71 -25.75 10.75
N VAL A 145 7.28 -24.55 10.73
CA VAL A 145 8.74 -24.35 10.64
C VAL A 145 9.44 -24.72 11.95
N ALA A 146 8.85 -24.33 13.09
CA ALA A 146 9.37 -24.59 14.43
C ALA A 146 9.09 -26.02 14.94
N ASP A 147 8.24 -26.78 14.25
CA ASP A 147 7.70 -28.08 14.70
C ASP A 147 6.97 -27.99 16.06
N ALA A 148 6.21 -26.90 16.22
CA ALA A 148 5.46 -26.60 17.44
C ALA A 148 4.02 -27.12 17.36
N GLN A 149 3.47 -27.50 18.52
CA GLN A 149 2.07 -27.92 18.66
C GLN A 149 1.12 -26.74 18.90
N ARG A 150 1.64 -25.64 19.43
CA ARG A 150 0.91 -24.40 19.65
C ARG A 150 1.78 -23.19 19.41
N GLY A 151 1.14 -22.05 19.20
CA GLY A 151 1.75 -20.73 19.07
C GLY A 151 0.80 -19.65 19.55
N PHE A 152 1.27 -18.42 19.62
CA PHE A 152 0.52 -17.29 20.15
C PHE A 152 0.45 -16.17 19.12
N LEU A 153 -0.73 -15.55 19.03
CA LEU A 153 -0.93 -14.31 18.30
C LEU A 153 -1.26 -13.21 19.31
N PHE A 154 -0.38 -12.21 19.39
CA PHE A 154 -0.43 -11.16 20.39
C PHE A 154 -0.62 -9.79 19.73
N PHE A 155 -1.78 -9.18 19.97
CA PHE A 155 -2.08 -7.83 19.52
C PHE A 155 -1.83 -6.84 20.65
N TYR A 156 -1.18 -5.73 20.34
CA TYR A 156 -0.85 -4.66 21.28
C TYR A 156 -1.19 -3.29 20.72
N HIS A 157 -1.76 -2.41 21.55
CA HIS A 157 -1.98 -1.01 21.21
C HIS A 157 -1.99 -0.15 22.48
N GLN A 158 -1.02 0.77 22.62
CA GLN A 158 -0.98 1.78 23.70
C GLN A 158 -1.27 1.23 25.11
N GLY A 159 -0.57 0.17 25.53
CA GLY A 159 -0.69 -0.43 26.86
C GLY A 159 -1.84 -1.45 27.01
N GLN A 160 -2.67 -1.63 25.98
CA GLN A 160 -3.69 -2.68 25.91
C GLN A 160 -3.20 -3.85 25.08
N ASP A 161 -3.57 -5.08 25.48
CA ASP A 161 -3.25 -6.29 24.74
C ASP A 161 -4.45 -7.22 24.56
N VAL A 162 -4.41 -7.98 23.46
CA VAL A 162 -5.30 -9.11 23.20
C VAL A 162 -4.45 -10.28 22.73
N GLU A 163 -4.62 -11.42 23.38
CA GLU A 163 -3.85 -12.63 23.10
C GLU A 163 -4.76 -13.77 22.65
N PHE A 164 -4.25 -14.58 21.73
CA PHE A 164 -4.85 -15.82 21.29
C PHE A 164 -3.80 -16.95 21.29
N GLU A 165 -4.11 -18.04 21.98
CA GLU A 165 -3.41 -19.31 21.83
C GLU A 165 -3.97 -20.03 20.60
N ILE A 166 -3.08 -20.47 19.71
CA ILE A 166 -3.42 -21.11 18.45
C ILE A 166 -2.85 -22.52 18.46
N GLU A 167 -3.74 -23.50 18.36
CA GLU A 167 -3.37 -24.91 18.18
C GLU A 167 -2.98 -25.19 16.73
N ARG A 168 -2.04 -26.11 16.55
CA ARG A 168 -1.62 -26.59 15.24
C ARG A 168 -2.76 -27.25 14.48
N ASP A 169 -3.04 -26.75 13.28
CA ASP A 169 -4.05 -27.32 12.38
C ASP A 169 -3.37 -28.07 11.22
N GLU A 170 -3.25 -29.39 11.37
CA GLU A 170 -2.62 -30.24 10.35
C GLU A 170 -3.37 -30.23 9.01
N VAL A 171 -4.69 -30.06 9.01
CA VAL A 171 -5.48 -30.04 7.76
C VAL A 171 -5.14 -28.77 6.98
N PHE A 172 -5.08 -27.64 7.67
CA PHE A 172 -4.65 -26.38 7.08
C PHE A 172 -3.19 -26.45 6.62
N LEU A 173 -2.28 -26.98 7.45
CA LEU A 173 -0.86 -27.03 7.15
C LEU A 173 -0.53 -27.89 5.94
N ASN A 174 -1.15 -29.07 5.81
CA ASN A 174 -0.98 -29.92 4.63
C ASN A 174 -1.40 -29.16 3.36
N ARG A 175 -2.56 -28.49 3.39
CA ARG A 175 -3.04 -27.69 2.27
C ARG A 175 -2.12 -26.50 1.96
N LEU A 176 -1.61 -25.83 3.00
CA LEU A 176 -0.68 -24.71 2.85
C LEU A 176 0.61 -25.16 2.17
N VAL A 177 1.18 -26.29 2.61
CA VAL A 177 2.38 -26.86 2.00
C VAL A 177 2.14 -27.20 0.53
N ASP A 178 1.07 -27.93 0.21
CA ASP A 178 0.76 -28.31 -1.17
C ASP A 178 0.62 -27.07 -2.08
N THR A 179 -0.13 -26.06 -1.60
CA THR A 179 -0.36 -24.81 -2.34
C THR A 179 0.94 -24.02 -2.49
N ALA A 180 1.79 -23.98 -1.46
CA ALA A 180 3.10 -23.31 -1.51
C ALA A 180 4.06 -23.99 -2.49
N MET A 181 4.04 -25.33 -2.57
CA MET A 181 4.86 -26.09 -3.53
C MET A 181 4.42 -25.84 -4.97
N GLU A 182 3.11 -25.85 -5.24
CA GLU A 182 2.56 -25.51 -6.55
C GLU A 182 2.90 -24.07 -6.93
N PHE A 183 2.66 -23.12 -6.02
CA PHE A 183 3.03 -21.71 -6.22
C PHE A 183 4.52 -21.56 -6.55
N TRP A 184 5.40 -22.25 -5.82
CA TRP A 184 6.83 -22.15 -6.05
C TRP A 184 7.26 -22.79 -7.38
N SER A 185 6.59 -23.86 -7.80
CA SER A 185 6.76 -24.43 -9.14
C SER A 185 6.40 -23.40 -10.22
N ASN A 186 5.29 -22.69 -10.06
CA ASN A 186 4.87 -21.60 -10.96
C ASN A 186 5.88 -20.44 -11.00
N VAL A 187 6.47 -20.08 -9.86
CA VAL A 187 7.56 -19.09 -9.80
C VAL A 187 8.78 -19.57 -10.61
N LYS A 188 9.24 -20.81 -10.41
CA LYS A 188 10.40 -21.37 -11.12
C LYS A 188 10.17 -21.48 -12.63
N GLN A 189 8.98 -21.88 -13.04
CA GLN A 189 8.62 -22.06 -14.45
C GLN A 189 8.20 -20.75 -15.13
N ARG A 190 8.09 -19.65 -14.37
CA ARG A 190 7.46 -18.40 -14.81
C ARG A 190 6.07 -18.63 -15.42
N GLN A 191 5.34 -19.58 -14.85
CA GLN A 191 3.95 -19.83 -15.19
C GLN A 191 3.07 -18.90 -14.35
N GLU A 192 2.33 -18.02 -15.01
CA GLU A 192 1.49 -17.01 -14.37
C GLU A 192 0.24 -17.68 -13.74
N PRO A 193 -0.03 -17.48 -12.43
CA PRO A 193 -1.29 -17.87 -11.82
C PRO A 193 -2.49 -17.11 -12.40
N GLU A 194 -3.70 -17.58 -12.15
CA GLU A 194 -4.91 -16.87 -12.56
C GLU A 194 -5.00 -15.48 -11.90
N LYS A 195 -5.32 -14.47 -12.72
CA LYS A 195 -5.50 -13.09 -12.27
C LYS A 195 -6.90 -12.87 -11.74
N ASN A 196 -7.02 -12.07 -10.70
CA ASN A 196 -8.26 -11.48 -10.24
C ASN A 196 -8.42 -10.05 -10.83
N PRO A 197 -9.37 -9.81 -11.75
CA PRO A 197 -9.56 -8.48 -12.38
C PRO A 197 -9.85 -7.34 -11.41
N ASP A 198 -10.41 -7.63 -10.23
CA ASP A 198 -10.76 -6.63 -9.22
C ASP A 198 -9.57 -6.23 -8.34
N ARG A 199 -8.47 -6.98 -8.37
CA ARG A 199 -7.33 -6.83 -7.45
C ARG A 199 -5.98 -6.72 -8.15
N ASP A 200 -5.82 -7.35 -9.30
CA ASP A 200 -4.54 -7.51 -9.97
C ASP A 200 -4.30 -6.46 -11.06
N ILE A 201 -3.02 -6.15 -11.25
CA ILE A 201 -2.60 -5.21 -12.28
C ILE A 201 -2.74 -5.87 -13.66
N TYR A 202 -3.46 -5.20 -14.55
CA TYR A 202 -3.47 -5.56 -15.96
C TYR A 202 -2.13 -5.19 -16.60
N LEU A 203 -1.44 -6.21 -17.13
CA LEU A 203 -0.23 -6.05 -17.94
C LEU A 203 -0.55 -6.48 -19.37
N PRO A 204 -0.59 -5.54 -20.33
CA PRO A 204 -0.87 -5.89 -21.72
C PRO A 204 0.25 -6.77 -22.29
N LYS A 205 -0.10 -7.65 -23.22
CA LYS A 205 0.85 -8.54 -23.91
C LYS A 205 0.63 -8.50 -25.41
N GLY A 206 1.69 -8.75 -26.19
CA GLY A 206 1.61 -8.83 -27.64
C GLY A 206 1.18 -7.49 -28.27
N HIS A 207 0.21 -7.51 -29.17
CA HIS A 207 -0.23 -6.29 -29.86
C HIS A 207 -0.73 -5.20 -28.91
N ALA A 208 -1.45 -5.57 -27.84
CA ALA A 208 -1.94 -4.60 -26.85
C ALA A 208 -0.79 -3.90 -26.11
N GLU A 209 0.33 -4.58 -25.91
CA GLU A 209 1.51 -4.02 -25.25
C GLU A 209 2.17 -2.95 -26.11
N GLN A 210 2.35 -3.24 -27.41
CA GLN A 210 2.91 -2.29 -28.37
C GLN A 210 2.04 -1.02 -28.47
N GLN A 211 0.72 -1.21 -28.57
CA GLN A 211 -0.23 -0.09 -28.59
C GLN A 211 -0.17 0.72 -27.29
N TRP A 212 -0.07 0.06 -26.13
CA TRP A 212 0.04 0.72 -24.84
C TRP A 212 1.33 1.53 -24.72
N GLN A 213 2.48 0.97 -25.12
CA GLN A 213 3.78 1.65 -25.09
C GLN A 213 3.75 2.93 -25.95
N GLN A 214 3.17 2.86 -27.16
CA GLN A 214 3.03 4.02 -28.04
C GLN A 214 2.15 5.13 -27.43
N LEU A 215 0.99 4.76 -26.89
CA LEU A 215 0.09 5.72 -26.23
C LEU A 215 0.74 6.33 -25.00
N ALA A 216 1.48 5.53 -24.21
CA ALA A 216 2.21 5.99 -23.05
C ALA A 216 3.32 6.98 -23.44
N ALA A 217 4.14 6.67 -24.46
CA ALA A 217 5.17 7.56 -24.98
C ALA A 217 4.59 8.93 -25.39
N ASN A 218 3.53 8.90 -26.20
CA ASN A 218 2.87 10.12 -26.67
C ASN A 218 2.26 10.91 -25.51
N TYR A 219 1.54 10.26 -24.60
CA TYR A 219 0.95 10.92 -23.42
C TYR A 219 2.01 11.59 -22.56
N ARG A 220 3.11 10.88 -22.27
CA ARG A 220 4.22 11.41 -21.46
C ARG A 220 4.87 12.64 -22.11
N SER A 221 5.09 12.61 -23.43
CA SER A 221 5.64 13.76 -24.16
C SER A 221 4.73 15.00 -24.07
N GLN A 222 3.41 14.81 -24.10
CA GLN A 222 2.45 15.91 -24.00
C GLN A 222 2.32 16.42 -22.56
N ALA A 223 2.38 15.52 -21.57
CA ALA A 223 2.37 15.92 -20.16
C ALA A 223 3.52 16.88 -19.82
N VAL A 224 4.74 16.61 -20.29
CA VAL A 224 5.89 17.50 -20.11
C VAL A 224 5.66 18.87 -20.75
N LYS A 225 5.12 18.92 -21.97
CA LYS A 225 4.79 20.19 -22.65
C LYS A 225 3.70 20.97 -21.90
N ILE A 226 2.68 20.28 -21.40
CA ILE A 226 1.61 20.90 -20.62
C ILE A 226 2.16 21.52 -19.33
N ASP A 227 3.04 20.82 -18.63
CA ASP A 227 3.62 21.31 -17.39
C ASP A 227 4.53 22.53 -17.62
N ASP A 228 5.33 22.53 -18.70
CA ASP A 228 6.11 23.70 -19.13
C ASP A 228 5.22 24.91 -19.46
N LEU A 229 4.17 24.70 -20.26
CA LEU A 229 3.21 25.76 -20.59
C LEU A 229 2.47 26.30 -19.37
N LYS A 230 2.15 25.45 -18.39
CA LYS A 230 1.56 25.91 -17.12
C LYS A 230 2.55 26.75 -16.31
N ALA A 231 3.83 26.41 -16.30
CA ALA A 231 4.86 27.21 -15.63
C ALA A 231 5.02 28.59 -16.29
N GLN A 232 4.99 28.63 -17.63
CA GLN A 232 4.99 29.88 -18.39
C GLN A 232 3.72 30.70 -18.10
N LEU A 233 2.55 30.07 -18.12
CA LEU A 233 1.26 30.72 -17.82
C LEU A 233 1.28 31.35 -16.43
N LYS A 234 1.72 30.61 -15.41
CA LYS A 234 1.83 31.12 -14.03
C LYS A 234 2.73 32.36 -13.95
N THR A 235 3.79 32.42 -14.75
CA THR A 235 4.70 33.57 -14.80
C THR A 235 4.03 34.78 -15.45
N LEU A 236 3.30 34.55 -16.55
CA LEU A 236 2.53 35.59 -17.23
C LEU A 236 1.40 36.14 -16.35
N GLU A 237 0.69 35.27 -15.64
CA GLU A 237 -0.36 35.64 -14.68
C GLU A 237 0.19 36.50 -13.54
N ALA A 238 1.37 36.16 -13.00
CA ALA A 238 2.03 36.96 -11.98
C ALA A 238 2.42 38.35 -12.50
N ASN A 239 3.03 38.42 -13.69
CA ASN A 239 3.39 39.69 -14.32
C ASN A 239 2.16 40.55 -14.62
N GLN A 240 1.08 39.93 -15.10
CA GLN A 240 -0.18 40.62 -15.34
C GLN A 240 -0.78 41.16 -14.05
N PHE A 241 -0.77 40.37 -12.98
CA PHE A 241 -1.23 40.80 -11.66
C PHE A 241 -0.45 42.03 -11.15
N ASP A 242 0.88 42.05 -11.29
CA ASP A 242 1.70 43.20 -10.89
C ASP A 242 1.39 44.47 -11.71
N ILE A 243 1.13 44.31 -13.01
CA ILE A 243 0.69 45.40 -13.88
C ILE A 243 -0.69 45.90 -13.44
N GLU A 244 -1.63 45.01 -13.16
CA GLU A 244 -2.98 45.35 -12.67
C GLU A 244 -2.91 46.13 -11.36
N GLN A 245 -2.10 45.70 -10.39
CA GLN A 245 -1.89 46.44 -9.14
C GLN A 245 -1.33 47.84 -9.40
N THR A 246 -0.37 47.97 -10.31
CA THR A 246 0.20 49.28 -10.69
C THR A 246 -0.84 50.18 -11.34
N LEU A 247 -1.68 49.67 -12.24
CA LEU A 247 -2.77 50.42 -12.85
C LEU A 247 -3.81 50.86 -11.82
N VAL A 248 -4.17 49.99 -10.87
CA VAL A 248 -5.11 50.32 -9.79
C VAL A 248 -4.54 51.39 -8.85
N LEU A 249 -3.22 51.38 -8.59
CA LEU A 249 -2.53 52.43 -7.83
C LEU A 249 -2.55 53.77 -8.58
N LEU A 250 -2.24 53.77 -9.88
CA LEU A 250 -2.31 54.97 -10.73
C LEU A 250 -3.73 55.54 -10.83
N MET A 251 -4.77 54.70 -10.71
CA MET A 251 -6.17 55.12 -10.70
C MET A 251 -6.54 55.95 -9.45
N GLY A 252 -5.72 55.98 -8.39
CA GLY A 252 -5.99 56.78 -7.20
C GLY A 252 -7.36 56.44 -6.58
N ASP A 253 -8.22 57.44 -6.36
CA ASP A 253 -9.56 57.26 -5.79
C ASP A 253 -10.67 57.07 -6.83
N PHE A 254 -10.35 57.14 -8.14
CA PHE A 254 -11.35 57.01 -9.19
C PHE A 254 -11.96 55.61 -9.19
N MET A 255 -13.25 55.52 -9.50
CA MET A 255 -13.96 54.23 -9.58
C MET A 255 -13.73 53.51 -10.92
N ALA A 256 -13.30 54.22 -11.96
CA ALA A 256 -12.89 53.65 -13.23
C ALA A 256 -11.83 54.52 -13.91
N ALA A 257 -10.98 53.89 -14.72
CA ALA A 257 -10.02 54.56 -15.61
C ALA A 257 -10.03 53.86 -16.97
N GLU A 258 -9.87 54.63 -18.04
CA GLU A 258 -9.83 54.11 -19.41
C GLU A 258 -8.77 54.87 -20.22
N HIS A 259 -7.75 54.15 -20.69
CA HIS A 259 -6.68 54.70 -21.52
C HIS A 259 -5.93 53.55 -22.22
N SER A 260 -5.27 53.82 -23.35
CA SER A 260 -4.45 52.84 -24.09
C SER A 260 -5.17 51.52 -24.44
N GLY A 261 -6.49 51.55 -24.60
CA GLY A 261 -7.31 50.36 -24.88
C GLY A 261 -7.60 49.46 -23.67
N LEU A 262 -7.22 49.88 -22.46
CA LEU A 262 -7.54 49.19 -21.21
C LEU A 262 -8.54 49.99 -20.39
N ARG A 263 -9.53 49.29 -19.82
CA ARG A 263 -10.46 49.84 -18.84
C ARG A 263 -10.32 49.10 -17.52
N VAL A 264 -10.05 49.85 -16.47
CA VAL A 264 -10.03 49.35 -15.08
C VAL A 264 -11.27 49.89 -14.37
N SER A 265 -11.93 49.05 -13.57
CA SER A 265 -13.14 49.45 -12.83
C SER A 265 -13.12 48.80 -11.45
N ARG A 266 -13.33 49.60 -10.40
CA ARG A 266 -13.58 49.14 -9.04
C ARG A 266 -15.08 48.88 -8.89
N PHE A 267 -15.42 47.68 -8.44
CA PHE A 267 -16.79 47.33 -8.08
C PHE A 267 -16.76 46.43 -6.86
N GLN A 268 -17.79 46.54 -6.02
CA GLN A 268 -18.02 45.62 -4.92
C GLN A 268 -19.10 44.62 -5.35
N THR A 269 -18.84 43.34 -5.14
CA THR A 269 -19.84 42.30 -5.27
C THR A 269 -20.29 41.86 -3.88
N GLN A 270 -21.52 41.37 -3.79
CA GLN A 270 -21.97 40.71 -2.58
C GLN A 270 -21.11 39.47 -2.34
N GLY A 271 -20.60 39.31 -1.12
CA GLY A 271 -19.78 38.16 -0.75
C GLY A 271 -20.55 36.84 -0.87
N SER A 272 -19.82 35.73 -1.04
CA SER A 272 -20.42 34.40 -1.03
C SER A 272 -20.99 34.09 0.36
N VAL A 273 -22.14 33.41 0.39
CA VAL A 273 -22.75 32.93 1.63
C VAL A 273 -21.95 31.73 2.14
N ASP A 274 -21.53 31.76 3.40
CA ASP A 274 -20.90 30.62 4.07
C ASP A 274 -21.95 29.59 4.48
N TYR A 275 -22.25 28.66 3.57
CA TYR A 275 -23.24 27.60 3.82
C TYR A 275 -22.86 26.66 4.96
N LYS A 276 -21.58 26.52 5.31
CA LYS A 276 -21.14 25.69 6.43
C LYS A 276 -21.51 26.37 7.75
N ALA A 277 -21.28 27.68 7.85
CA ALA A 277 -21.74 28.47 8.98
C ALA A 277 -23.29 28.48 9.07
N VAL A 278 -23.99 28.62 7.94
CA VAL A 278 -25.46 28.57 7.88
C VAL A 278 -26.00 27.23 8.36
N MET A 279 -25.45 26.10 7.90
CA MET A 279 -25.87 24.78 8.36
C MET A 279 -25.63 24.61 9.87
N LYS A 280 -24.47 25.01 10.39
CA LYS A 280 -24.17 24.91 11.82
C LYS A 280 -25.11 25.76 12.69
N ALA A 281 -25.52 26.93 12.21
CA ALA A 281 -26.33 27.87 12.97
C ALA A 281 -27.85 27.61 12.86
N LEU A 282 -28.33 27.21 11.68
CA LEU A 282 -29.77 27.07 11.40
C LEU A 282 -30.24 25.63 11.31
N LEU A 283 -29.35 24.67 11.08
CA LEU A 283 -29.66 23.24 10.86
C LEU A 283 -28.65 22.32 11.60
N PRO A 284 -28.47 22.46 12.92
CA PRO A 284 -27.47 21.70 13.68
C PRO A 284 -27.74 20.19 13.73
N ASP A 285 -28.99 19.78 13.51
CA ASP A 285 -29.41 18.37 13.58
C ASP A 285 -29.11 17.58 12.30
N VAL A 286 -28.63 18.23 11.22
CA VAL A 286 -28.27 17.56 9.98
C VAL A 286 -26.95 16.81 10.17
N THR A 287 -27.04 15.49 10.29
CA THR A 287 -25.87 14.60 10.40
C THR A 287 -25.37 14.15 9.04
N GLU A 288 -24.12 13.69 8.98
CA GLU A 288 -23.51 13.17 7.74
C GLU A 288 -24.27 11.96 7.16
N ALA A 289 -24.84 11.12 8.04
CA ALA A 289 -25.71 10.01 7.65
C ALA A 289 -27.00 10.46 6.94
N MET A 290 -27.52 11.65 7.26
CA MET A 290 -28.67 12.22 6.54
C MET A 290 -28.26 12.73 5.17
N LEU A 291 -27.06 13.30 5.04
CA LEU A 291 -26.54 13.78 3.75
C LEU A 291 -26.28 12.63 2.76
N ASP A 292 -25.96 11.44 3.25
CA ASP A 292 -25.76 10.26 2.40
C ASP A 292 -27.01 9.91 1.58
N SER A 293 -28.22 10.15 2.11
CA SER A 293 -29.48 9.95 1.37
C SER A 293 -29.66 10.92 0.19
N TYR A 294 -28.91 12.02 0.16
CA TYR A 294 -28.90 13.02 -0.91
C TYR A 294 -27.63 12.96 -1.77
N ARG A 295 -26.70 12.04 -1.48
CA ARG A 295 -25.53 11.84 -2.35
C ARG A 295 -25.99 11.27 -3.69
N LYS A 296 -25.50 11.87 -4.76
CA LYS A 296 -25.67 11.33 -6.11
C LYS A 296 -24.96 9.99 -6.22
N GLN A 297 -25.43 9.17 -7.16
CA GLN A 297 -24.78 7.90 -7.49
C GLN A 297 -23.28 8.09 -7.74
N PRO A 298 -22.42 7.17 -7.25
CA PRO A 298 -20.99 7.25 -7.49
C PRO A 298 -20.71 7.21 -8.99
N ALA A 299 -19.79 8.07 -9.43
CA ALA A 299 -19.38 8.16 -10.82
C ALA A 299 -17.99 7.56 -10.99
N ASN A 300 -17.81 6.75 -12.04
CA ASN A 300 -16.51 6.20 -12.40
C ASN A 300 -15.57 7.35 -12.80
N ARG A 301 -14.39 7.39 -12.17
CA ARG A 301 -13.35 8.35 -12.49
C ARG A 301 -12.08 7.61 -12.88
N VAL A 302 -11.42 8.07 -13.93
CA VAL A 302 -10.11 7.58 -14.35
C VAL A 302 -9.06 8.63 -13.97
N ARG A 303 -7.97 8.18 -13.34
CA ARG A 303 -6.80 8.99 -13.07
C ARG A 303 -5.62 8.41 -13.83
N ILE A 304 -4.96 9.24 -14.64
CA ILE A 304 -3.71 8.88 -15.29
C ILE A 304 -2.58 9.56 -14.53
N THR A 305 -1.56 8.80 -14.14
CA THR A 305 -0.39 9.32 -13.41
C THR A 305 0.86 8.80 -14.09
N CYS A 306 1.73 9.72 -14.52
CA CYS A 306 3.07 9.37 -14.98
C CYS A 306 3.89 8.94 -13.77
N ARG A 307 4.31 7.68 -13.73
CA ARG A 307 5.28 7.20 -12.72
C ARG A 307 6.67 7.74 -13.08
N ASP A 308 7.52 7.90 -12.08
CA ASP A 308 8.87 8.43 -12.31
C ASP A 308 9.77 7.44 -13.07
N ASP A 309 10.79 8.00 -13.72
CA ASP A 309 11.82 7.23 -14.45
C ASP A 309 12.93 6.71 -13.54
N SER A 310 12.87 7.04 -12.24
CA SER A 310 13.90 6.65 -11.28
C SER A 310 13.75 5.21 -10.81
N GLY A 311 12.65 4.55 -11.17
CA GLY A 311 12.30 3.20 -10.71
C GLY A 311 11.86 3.14 -9.25
N ARG A 312 11.94 4.26 -8.52
CA ARG A 312 11.67 4.33 -7.07
C ARG A 312 10.17 4.30 -6.75
N LEU A 313 9.32 4.77 -7.67
CA LEU A 313 7.86 4.78 -7.52
C LEU A 313 7.13 3.96 -8.60
N ALA A 314 7.87 3.28 -9.47
CA ALA A 314 7.31 2.41 -10.50
C ALA A 314 7.01 1.04 -9.90
N GLU A 315 5.76 0.58 -10.02
CA GLU A 315 5.40 -0.79 -9.62
C GLU A 315 5.69 -1.79 -10.74
N VAL A 316 5.71 -1.33 -11.99
CA VAL A 316 6.06 -2.14 -13.16
C VAL A 316 7.31 -1.51 -13.78
N PRO A 317 8.44 -2.23 -13.86
CA PRO A 317 9.62 -1.74 -14.55
C PRO A 317 9.34 -1.44 -16.03
N PHE A 318 9.87 -0.33 -16.54
CA PHE A 318 9.80 0.03 -17.95
C PHE A 318 11.08 0.78 -18.34
N ASP A 319 11.42 0.76 -19.64
CA ASP A 319 12.53 1.53 -20.18
C ASP A 319 12.03 2.91 -20.65
N ALA A 320 12.41 3.94 -19.90
CA ALA A 320 12.02 5.31 -20.19
C ALA A 320 12.63 5.84 -21.49
N GLU A 321 13.87 5.45 -21.81
CA GLU A 321 14.56 5.90 -23.02
C GLU A 321 13.97 5.22 -24.25
N ALA A 322 13.72 3.91 -24.20
CA ALA A 322 13.02 3.20 -25.28
C ALA A 322 11.64 3.81 -25.57
N LEU A 323 10.90 4.22 -24.54
CA LEU A 323 9.62 4.92 -24.73
C LEU A 323 9.78 6.32 -25.36
N LYS A 324 10.86 7.05 -25.08
CA LYS A 324 11.12 8.35 -25.73
C LYS A 324 11.41 8.18 -27.22
N GLU A 325 12.13 7.14 -27.60
CA GLU A 325 12.40 6.82 -29.01
C GLU A 325 11.12 6.50 -29.80
N MET A 326 10.06 6.02 -29.13
CA MET A 326 8.77 5.74 -29.74
C MET A 326 7.90 7.00 -29.99
N VAL A 327 8.29 8.18 -29.49
CA VAL A 327 7.48 9.39 -29.66
C VAL A 327 7.42 9.81 -31.13
N GLY A 328 6.22 9.85 -31.69
CA GLY A 328 5.99 10.27 -33.08
C GLY A 328 6.26 9.19 -34.14
N ALA A 329 6.49 7.93 -33.74
CA ALA A 329 6.51 6.82 -34.67
C ALA A 329 5.08 6.42 -35.06
N ASP A 330 4.73 6.55 -36.34
CA ASP A 330 3.45 6.08 -36.89
C ASP A 330 3.54 4.57 -37.17
N PHE A 331 3.01 3.76 -36.26
CA PHE A 331 2.89 2.30 -36.42
C PHE A 331 1.48 1.87 -36.88
N TRP A 332 0.81 2.69 -37.71
CA TRP A 332 -0.42 2.29 -38.39
C TRP A 332 -0.11 1.46 -39.65
N PHE A 333 0.62 0.35 -39.51
CA PHE A 333 0.72 -0.69 -40.55
C PHE A 333 0.95 -2.06 -39.96
#